data_AF-A0A1S1TS72-F1
#
_entry.id   AF-A0A1S1TS72-F1
#
_cell.length_a   1.000
_cell.length_b   1.000
_cell.length_c   1.000
_cell.angle_alpha   90.00
_cell.angle_beta   90.00
_cell.angle_gamma   90.00
#
_symmetry.space_group_name_H-M   'P 1'
#
loop_
_entity.id
_entity.type
_entity.pdbx_description
1 polymer ?
#
loop_
_entity_poly.entity_id
_entity_poly.type
_entity_poly.pdbx_seq_one_letter_code
_entity_poly.pdbx_strand_id
1 'polypeptide(L)'
;MTDPFAEALHSDEPDPDLAEKLKLYGRFIGAWTFDATRTLEDGTRLTGRGEVHFGWVLEGKAVQDVWILPARDAGPSPSLGPWTFYGTTLRVYDPGLDAWHIFWSDPRSRYFSRQLGRAEGDTIVQQGVDDTGSSVRWSFSRITENSFRWLGERSHDGGATWRIEVEFLARRLGES
;
A
#
# COMPACT_ATOMS: atom_id res chain seq x y z
N MET A 1 12.75 -11.58 -24.92
CA MET A 1 11.33 -11.86 -25.23
C MET A 1 10.55 -11.19 -24.12
N THR A 2 9.82 -10.12 -24.43
CA THR A 2 8.94 -9.45 -23.49
C THR A 2 7.84 -10.43 -23.06
N ASP A 3 7.51 -10.46 -21.78
CA ASP A 3 6.39 -11.24 -21.25
C ASP A 3 5.08 -10.57 -21.71
N PRO A 4 4.25 -11.22 -22.55
CA PRO A 4 3.00 -10.63 -23.03
C PRO A 4 2.05 -10.18 -21.92
N PHE A 5 2.07 -10.84 -20.75
CA PHE A 5 1.27 -10.41 -19.61
C PHE A 5 1.78 -9.08 -19.04
N ALA A 6 3.09 -8.95 -18.85
CA ALA A 6 3.70 -7.72 -18.36
C ALA A 6 3.44 -6.54 -19.33
N GLU A 7 3.50 -6.79 -20.64
CA GLU A 7 3.21 -5.79 -21.67
C GLU A 7 1.74 -5.36 -21.66
N ALA A 8 0.80 -6.30 -21.53
CA ALA A 8 -0.62 -5.98 -21.45
C ALA A 8 -1.01 -5.28 -20.13
N LEU A 9 -0.24 -5.51 -19.07
CA LEU A 9 -0.51 -4.96 -17.75
C LEU A 9 0.07 -3.55 -17.58
N HIS A 10 1.34 -3.35 -17.92
CA HIS A 10 2.09 -2.13 -17.59
C HIS A 10 1.73 -0.95 -18.51
N SER A 11 1.92 0.26 -18.00
CA SER A 11 1.83 1.49 -18.78
C SER A 11 2.91 2.46 -18.31
N ASP A 12 3.43 3.30 -19.20
CA ASP A 12 4.50 4.24 -18.84
C ASP A 12 3.96 5.51 -18.17
N GLU A 13 2.73 5.90 -18.50
CA GLU A 13 2.11 7.15 -18.10
C GLU A 13 0.66 6.95 -17.63
N PRO A 14 0.11 7.86 -16.81
CA PRO A 14 -1.30 7.85 -16.46
C PRO A 14 -2.17 8.20 -17.69
N ASP A 15 -3.43 7.78 -17.64
CA ASP A 15 -4.45 8.26 -18.57
C ASP A 15 -4.54 9.81 -18.53
N PRO A 16 -4.31 10.50 -19.66
CA PRO A 16 -4.31 11.96 -19.70
C PRO A 16 -5.65 12.58 -19.30
N ASP A 17 -6.77 11.90 -19.56
CA ASP A 17 -8.11 12.42 -19.25
C ASP A 17 -8.40 12.43 -17.74
N LEU A 18 -7.67 11.63 -16.97
CA LEU A 18 -7.79 11.50 -15.51
C LEU A 18 -6.54 11.97 -14.76
N ALA A 19 -5.56 12.55 -15.44
CA ALA A 19 -4.23 12.83 -14.91
C ALA A 19 -4.25 13.57 -13.56
N GLU A 20 -5.09 14.59 -13.40
CA GLU A 20 -5.22 15.34 -12.14
C GLU A 20 -5.66 14.48 -10.96
N LYS A 21 -6.62 13.56 -11.18
CA LYS A 21 -7.09 12.65 -10.13
C LYS A 21 -6.06 11.57 -9.86
N LEU A 22 -5.41 11.06 -10.91
CA LEU A 22 -4.40 10.01 -10.84
C LEU A 22 -3.11 10.46 -10.12
N LYS A 23 -2.79 11.76 -10.09
CA LYS A 23 -1.67 12.34 -9.30
C LYS A 23 -1.69 11.96 -7.81
N LEU A 24 -2.87 11.62 -7.25
CA LEU A 24 -3.00 11.26 -5.84
C LEU A 24 -2.12 10.06 -5.47
N TYR A 25 -2.23 8.95 -6.22
CA TYR A 25 -1.38 7.77 -6.04
C TYR A 25 -0.20 7.74 -7.02
N GLY A 26 -0.28 8.44 -8.15
CA GLY A 26 0.78 8.53 -9.15
C GLY A 26 2.12 9.06 -8.61
N ARG A 27 2.09 9.83 -7.52
CA ARG A 27 3.31 10.27 -6.81
C ARG A 27 4.16 9.14 -6.22
N PHE A 28 3.58 7.94 -6.05
CA PHE A 28 4.29 6.79 -5.51
C PHE A 28 4.94 5.92 -6.58
N ILE A 29 4.67 6.16 -7.87
CA ILE A 29 5.23 5.39 -8.98
C ILE A 29 6.75 5.28 -8.86
N GLY A 30 7.28 4.06 -9.03
CA GLY A 30 8.68 3.71 -8.83
C GLY A 30 8.91 2.71 -7.70
N ALA A 31 10.19 2.54 -7.35
CA ALA A 31 10.66 1.55 -6.40
C ALA A 31 11.06 2.17 -5.05
N TRP A 32 10.74 1.47 -3.97
CA TRP A 32 10.95 1.94 -2.61
C TRP A 32 11.40 0.79 -1.70
N THR A 33 12.18 1.14 -0.69
CA THR A 33 12.42 0.30 0.48
C THR A 33 11.64 0.85 1.67
N PHE A 34 11.33 0.02 2.65
CA PHE A 34 10.72 0.49 3.89
C PHE A 34 11.22 -0.24 5.13
N ASP A 35 11.25 0.48 6.23
CA ASP A 35 11.36 -0.08 7.58
C ASP A 35 9.94 -0.35 8.11
N ALA A 36 9.64 -1.61 8.43
CA ALA A 36 8.34 -2.05 8.91
C ALA A 36 8.36 -2.27 10.43
N THR A 37 7.30 -1.84 11.11
CA THR A 37 7.00 -2.17 12.50
C THR A 37 5.57 -2.68 12.60
N ARG A 38 5.35 -3.79 13.29
CA ARG A 38 4.03 -4.22 13.76
C ARG A 38 4.03 -4.34 15.27
N THR A 39 2.99 -3.80 15.92
CA THR A 39 2.79 -3.87 17.36
C THR A 39 1.65 -4.85 17.68
N LEU A 40 1.99 -5.96 18.34
CA LEU A 40 1.03 -6.96 18.79
C LEU A 40 0.26 -6.48 20.03
N GLU A 41 -0.83 -7.17 20.37
CA GLU A 41 -1.70 -6.80 21.49
C GLU A 41 -0.97 -6.79 22.84
N ASP A 42 -0.02 -7.68 23.02
CA ASP A 42 0.85 -7.76 24.21
C ASP A 42 1.96 -6.69 24.24
N GLY A 43 2.01 -5.82 23.22
CA GLY A 43 3.04 -4.78 23.07
C GLY A 43 4.32 -5.24 22.38
N THR A 44 4.45 -6.52 22.04
CA THR A 44 5.60 -7.04 21.29
C THR A 44 5.71 -6.34 19.93
N ARG A 45 6.92 -5.88 19.59
CA ARG A 45 7.22 -5.25 18.30
C ARG A 45 7.92 -6.22 17.37
N LEU A 46 7.32 -6.45 16.22
CA LEU A 46 7.93 -7.15 15.09
C LEU A 46 8.49 -6.11 14.12
N THR A 47 9.72 -6.29 13.66
CA THR A 47 10.39 -5.32 12.78
C THR A 47 11.15 -6.00 11.66
N GLY A 48 11.20 -5.36 10.49
CA GLY A 48 11.99 -5.84 9.37
C GLY A 48 12.03 -4.85 8.22
N ARG A 49 12.91 -5.12 7.24
CA ARG A 49 13.01 -4.35 6.01
C ARG A 49 12.20 -5.02 4.90
N GLY A 50 11.41 -4.23 4.18
CA GLY A 50 10.68 -4.65 3.00
C GLY A 50 10.91 -3.73 1.81
N GLU A 51 10.25 -4.04 0.71
CA GLU A 51 10.27 -3.24 -0.51
C GLU A 51 8.87 -3.15 -1.11
N VAL A 52 8.62 -2.04 -1.81
CA VAL A 52 7.38 -1.82 -2.56
C VAL A 52 7.69 -1.20 -3.91
N HIS A 53 6.97 -1.66 -4.93
CA HIS A 53 7.06 -1.16 -6.30
C HIS A 53 5.68 -0.73 -6.76
N PHE A 54 5.55 0.52 -7.22
CA PHE A 54 4.32 1.08 -7.78
C PHE A 54 4.50 1.27 -9.29
N GLY A 55 3.48 0.90 -10.07
CA GLY A 55 3.45 1.09 -11.51
C GLY A 55 2.07 1.52 -12.01
N TRP A 56 2.06 2.22 -13.14
CA TRP A 56 0.84 2.44 -13.90
C TRP A 56 0.48 1.13 -14.59
N VAL A 57 -0.80 0.80 -14.55
CA VAL A 57 -1.31 -0.41 -15.17
C VAL A 57 -2.63 -0.15 -15.87
N LEU A 58 -3.02 -1.07 -16.73
CA LEU A 58 -4.32 -1.07 -17.40
C LEU A 58 -4.54 0.23 -18.18
N GLU A 59 -3.66 0.48 -19.15
CA GLU A 59 -3.67 1.68 -20.01
C GLU A 59 -3.52 3.00 -19.22
N GLY A 60 -2.80 2.97 -18.11
CA GLY A 60 -2.60 4.13 -17.25
C GLY A 60 -3.81 4.54 -16.41
N LYS A 61 -4.88 3.73 -16.38
CA LYS A 61 -6.12 4.05 -15.66
C LYS A 61 -6.11 3.61 -14.19
N ALA A 62 -5.12 2.82 -13.80
CA ALA A 62 -4.98 2.31 -12.44
C ALA A 62 -3.52 2.35 -11.97
N VAL A 63 -3.34 2.31 -10.65
CA VAL A 63 -2.04 2.07 -10.03
C VAL A 63 -2.07 0.68 -9.43
N GLN A 64 -1.04 -0.11 -9.71
CA GLN A 64 -0.79 -1.35 -9.01
C GLN A 64 0.50 -1.22 -8.21
N ASP A 65 0.47 -1.73 -6.99
CA ASP A 65 1.65 -1.84 -6.15
C ASP A 65 1.87 -3.25 -5.64
N VAL A 66 3.14 -3.64 -5.49
CA VAL A 66 3.54 -4.96 -4.98
C VAL A 66 4.35 -4.73 -3.72
N TRP A 67 3.83 -5.18 -2.58
CA TRP A 67 4.44 -5.06 -1.26
C TRP A 67 5.06 -6.39 -0.84
N ILE A 68 6.31 -6.34 -0.40
CA ILE A 68 7.11 -7.52 -0.09
C ILE A 68 7.79 -7.33 1.27
N LEU A 69 7.53 -8.23 2.21
CA LEU A 69 8.18 -8.28 3.52
C LEU A 69 8.48 -9.73 3.94
N PRO A 70 9.74 -10.09 4.20
CA PRO A 70 10.96 -9.27 4.06
C PRO A 70 11.30 -8.97 2.60
N ALA A 71 12.09 -7.93 2.33
CA ALA A 71 12.55 -7.59 0.97
C ALA A 71 13.25 -8.78 0.30
N ARG A 72 13.20 -8.89 -1.04
CA ARG A 72 13.74 -10.07 -1.76
C ARG A 72 15.23 -10.30 -1.55
N ASP A 73 15.98 -9.22 -1.36
CA ASP A 73 17.42 -9.21 -1.06
C ASP A 73 17.73 -9.27 0.45
N ALA A 74 16.71 -9.35 1.31
CA ALA A 74 16.92 -9.43 2.74
C ALA A 74 17.42 -10.83 3.12
N GLY A 75 18.42 -10.87 4.01
CA GLY A 75 18.82 -12.08 4.69
C GLY A 75 17.77 -12.57 5.72
N PRO A 76 18.12 -13.57 6.53
CA PRO A 76 17.26 -14.07 7.60
C PRO A 76 16.72 -12.92 8.48
N SER A 77 15.40 -12.87 8.65
CA SER A 77 14.70 -11.80 9.38
C SER A 77 13.93 -12.35 10.58
N PRO A 78 14.61 -12.90 11.61
CA PRO A 78 13.93 -13.55 12.75
C PRO A 78 13.04 -12.60 13.55
N SER A 79 13.36 -11.29 13.56
CA SER A 79 12.56 -10.25 14.22
C SER A 79 11.17 -10.03 13.63
N LEU A 80 10.90 -10.56 12.43
CA LEU A 80 9.56 -10.57 11.85
C LEU A 80 8.68 -11.69 12.40
N GLY A 81 9.28 -12.73 13.02
CA GLY A 81 8.56 -13.94 13.38
C GLY A 81 7.74 -14.47 12.20
N PRO A 82 6.42 -14.75 12.37
CA PRO A 82 5.56 -15.20 11.29
C PRO A 82 5.06 -14.07 10.37
N TRP A 83 5.29 -12.80 10.71
CA TRP A 83 4.72 -11.65 10.00
C TRP A 83 5.49 -11.39 8.69
N THR A 84 4.98 -11.94 7.60
CA THR A 84 5.54 -11.81 6.24
C THR A 84 4.41 -11.70 5.23
N PHE A 85 4.63 -10.99 4.13
CA PHE A 85 3.66 -10.84 3.05
C PHE A 85 4.37 -10.71 1.70
N TYR A 86 3.70 -11.16 0.65
CA TYR A 86 4.07 -10.88 -0.74
C TYR A 86 2.77 -10.73 -1.51
N GLY A 87 2.27 -9.50 -1.55
CA GLY A 87 0.94 -9.20 -2.05
C GLY A 87 0.92 -7.98 -2.94
N THR A 88 -0.24 -7.72 -3.52
CA THR A 88 -0.45 -6.59 -4.42
C THR A 88 -1.70 -5.80 -4.05
N THR A 89 -1.61 -4.48 -4.21
CA THR A 89 -2.78 -3.60 -4.19
C THR A 89 -3.09 -3.15 -5.61
N LEU A 90 -4.34 -3.29 -6.05
CA LEU A 90 -4.85 -2.59 -7.22
C LEU A 90 -5.69 -1.39 -6.76
N ARG A 91 -5.36 -0.20 -7.27
CA ARG A 91 -6.02 1.07 -6.97
C ARG A 91 -6.66 1.62 -8.24
N VAL A 92 -7.98 1.75 -8.23
CA VAL A 92 -8.76 2.19 -9.39
C VAL A 92 -9.59 3.41 -9.00
N TYR A 93 -9.42 4.51 -9.72
CA TYR A 93 -10.21 5.71 -9.50
C TYR A 93 -11.63 5.52 -10.07
N ASP A 94 -12.63 5.95 -9.29
CA ASP A 94 -14.05 5.95 -9.66
C ASP A 94 -14.57 7.39 -9.70
N PRO A 95 -14.79 7.96 -10.91
CA PRO A 95 -15.30 9.32 -11.06
C PRO A 95 -16.69 9.52 -10.44
N GLY A 96 -17.52 8.48 -10.36
CA GLY A 96 -18.87 8.55 -9.79
C GLY A 96 -18.87 8.67 -8.27
N LEU A 97 -17.84 8.17 -7.60
CA LEU A 97 -17.69 8.23 -6.14
C LEU A 97 -16.69 9.30 -5.67
N ASP A 98 -15.99 9.93 -6.61
CA ASP A 98 -14.78 10.72 -6.40
C ASP A 98 -13.84 10.07 -5.36
N ALA A 99 -13.54 8.79 -5.59
CA ALA A 99 -12.81 7.95 -4.66
C ALA A 99 -12.01 6.88 -5.40
N TRP A 100 -11.13 6.21 -4.67
CA TRP A 100 -10.37 5.08 -5.17
C TRP A 100 -10.88 3.79 -4.58
N HIS A 101 -11.23 2.82 -5.41
CA HIS A 101 -11.36 1.43 -4.98
C HIS A 101 -9.97 0.84 -4.79
N ILE A 102 -9.78 0.15 -3.68
CA ILE A 102 -8.47 -0.36 -3.27
C ILE A 102 -8.65 -1.82 -2.90
N PHE A 103 -7.96 -2.70 -3.62
CA PHE A 103 -8.06 -4.14 -3.46
C PHE A 103 -6.69 -4.70 -3.13
N TRP A 104 -6.52 -5.15 -1.89
CA TRP A 104 -5.31 -5.85 -1.46
C TRP A 104 -5.50 -7.35 -1.56
N SER A 105 -4.51 -8.04 -2.10
CA SER A 105 -4.44 -9.50 -2.15
C SER A 105 -3.07 -10.00 -1.73
N ASP A 106 -3.01 -10.79 -0.66
CA ASP A 106 -1.79 -11.48 -0.23
C ASP A 106 -2.00 -13.01 -0.20
N PRO A 107 -1.51 -13.74 -1.22
CA PRO A 107 -1.62 -15.19 -1.26
C PRO A 107 -0.81 -15.87 -0.15
N ARG A 108 0.22 -15.22 0.41
CA ARG A 108 1.09 -15.81 1.44
C ARG A 108 0.36 -15.92 2.77
N SER A 109 -0.28 -14.85 3.20
CA SER A 109 -1.11 -14.86 4.43
C SER A 109 -2.55 -15.28 4.18
N ARG A 110 -2.99 -15.36 2.92
CA ARG A 110 -4.40 -15.55 2.50
C ARG A 110 -5.30 -14.44 3.03
N TYR A 111 -4.77 -13.22 3.10
CA TYR A 111 -5.50 -12.03 3.52
C TYR A 111 -5.87 -11.19 2.30
N PHE A 112 -7.15 -10.84 2.22
CA PHE A 112 -7.73 -10.04 1.15
C PHE A 112 -8.52 -8.90 1.77
N SER A 113 -8.45 -7.70 1.20
CA SER A 113 -9.26 -6.59 1.71
C SER A 113 -9.68 -5.62 0.61
N ARG A 114 -10.81 -4.96 0.84
CA ARG A 114 -11.34 -3.90 -0.01
C ARG A 114 -11.54 -2.63 0.81
N GLN A 115 -11.10 -1.50 0.26
CA GLN A 115 -11.20 -0.19 0.90
C GLN A 115 -11.59 0.89 -0.12
N LEU A 116 -12.07 2.01 0.40
CA LEU A 116 -12.22 3.25 -0.35
C LEU A 116 -11.20 4.28 0.11
N GLY A 117 -10.46 4.86 -0.83
CA GLY A 117 -9.43 5.87 -0.53
C GLY A 117 -9.75 7.26 -1.07
N ARG A 118 -9.40 8.29 -0.30
CA ARG A 118 -9.54 9.71 -0.66
C ARG A 118 -8.35 10.53 -0.14
N ALA A 119 -8.18 11.71 -0.72
CA ALA A 119 -7.33 12.73 -0.12
C ALA A 119 -8.03 13.33 1.11
N GLU A 120 -7.30 13.46 2.22
CA GLU A 120 -7.75 14.15 3.42
C GLU A 120 -6.64 15.12 3.84
N GLY A 121 -6.75 16.38 3.41
CA GLY A 121 -5.68 17.38 3.61
C GLY A 121 -4.39 16.99 2.88
N ASP A 122 -3.30 16.87 3.64
CA ASP A 122 -1.99 16.41 3.15
C ASP A 122 -1.80 14.89 3.24
N THR A 123 -2.83 14.16 3.66
CA THR A 123 -2.83 12.71 3.80
C THR A 123 -3.70 12.03 2.74
N ILE A 124 -3.48 10.73 2.56
CA ILE A 124 -4.36 9.88 1.76
C ILE A 124 -4.87 8.80 2.69
N VAL A 125 -6.18 8.79 2.92
CA VAL A 125 -6.83 7.89 3.87
C VAL A 125 -7.67 6.87 3.12
N GLN A 126 -7.53 5.62 3.52
CA GLN A 126 -8.21 4.47 2.98
C GLN A 126 -8.98 3.81 4.12
N GLN A 127 -10.26 3.55 3.91
CA GLN A 127 -11.12 2.97 4.94
C GLN A 127 -11.88 1.76 4.39
N GLY A 128 -12.01 0.75 5.24
CA GLY A 128 -12.80 -0.43 4.94
C GLY A 128 -13.19 -1.15 6.22
N VAL A 129 -13.73 -2.35 6.02
CA VAL A 129 -14.11 -3.27 7.09
C VAL A 129 -13.42 -4.58 6.81
N ASP A 130 -12.81 -5.19 7.83
CA ASP A 130 -12.19 -6.50 7.68
C ASP A 130 -13.21 -7.65 7.83
N ASP A 131 -12.74 -8.89 7.67
CA ASP A 131 -13.60 -10.08 7.76
C ASP A 131 -14.24 -10.29 9.15
N THR A 132 -13.75 -9.60 10.18
CA THR A 132 -14.30 -9.64 11.54
C THR A 132 -15.38 -8.57 11.78
N GLY A 133 -15.60 -7.68 10.82
CA GLY A 133 -16.47 -6.51 10.97
C GLY A 133 -15.78 -5.30 11.61
N SER A 134 -14.47 -5.40 11.92
CA SER A 134 -13.72 -4.29 12.52
C SER A 134 -13.39 -3.23 11.46
N SER A 135 -13.46 -1.96 11.83
CA SER A 135 -13.06 -0.88 10.94
C SER A 135 -11.55 -0.85 10.80
N VAL A 136 -11.07 -0.81 9.56
CA VAL A 136 -9.66 -0.67 9.23
C VAL A 136 -9.42 0.65 8.52
N ARG A 137 -8.32 1.32 8.89
CA ARG A 137 -7.89 2.57 8.27
C ARG A 137 -6.42 2.47 7.91
N TRP A 138 -6.11 2.87 6.69
CA TRP A 138 -4.75 2.99 6.21
C TRP A 138 -4.49 4.41 5.73
N SER A 139 -3.42 5.04 6.21
CA SER A 139 -3.09 6.41 5.84
C SER A 139 -1.68 6.55 5.32
N PHE A 140 -1.53 7.15 4.13
CA PHE A 140 -0.26 7.74 3.72
C PHE A 140 -0.17 9.15 4.31
N SER A 141 0.96 9.46 4.94
CA SER A 141 1.22 10.76 5.57
C SER A 141 2.70 11.13 5.43
N ARG A 142 3.05 12.40 5.71
CA ARG A 142 4.41 12.92 5.57
C ARG A 142 4.99 12.63 4.18
N ILE A 143 4.14 12.76 3.15
CA ILE A 143 4.48 12.40 1.79
C ILE A 143 5.41 13.45 1.21
N THR A 144 6.58 13.01 0.78
CA THR A 144 7.54 13.80 0.02
C THR A 144 7.86 13.05 -1.28
N GLU A 145 8.69 13.65 -2.13
CA GLU A 145 9.20 12.98 -3.33
C GLU A 145 9.95 11.67 -3.01
N ASN A 146 10.66 11.64 -1.87
CA ASN A 146 11.63 10.60 -1.55
C ASN A 146 11.26 9.77 -0.31
N SER A 147 10.16 10.08 0.36
CA SER A 147 9.71 9.35 1.54
C SER A 147 8.20 9.47 1.78
N PHE A 148 7.64 8.49 2.47
CA PHE A 148 6.31 8.57 3.04
C PHE A 148 6.20 7.67 4.26
N ARG A 149 5.21 7.94 5.12
CA ARG A 149 4.79 7.05 6.20
C ARG A 149 3.47 6.41 5.82
N TRP A 150 3.39 5.09 5.89
CA TRP A 150 2.15 4.34 5.71
C TRP A 150 1.76 3.65 7.02
N LEU A 151 0.56 3.95 7.51
CA LEU A 151 0.08 3.54 8.82
C LEU A 151 -1.14 2.66 8.68
N GLY A 152 -1.17 1.51 9.35
CA GLY A 152 -2.32 0.62 9.45
C GLY A 152 -2.90 0.68 10.86
N GLU A 153 -4.17 1.04 10.96
CA GLU A 153 -4.90 1.18 12.19
C GLU A 153 -6.18 0.35 12.18
N ARG A 154 -6.58 -0.10 13.37
CA ARG A 154 -7.81 -0.85 13.59
C ARG A 154 -8.65 -0.18 14.67
N SER A 155 -9.95 -0.24 14.49
CA SER A 155 -10.94 0.13 15.48
C SER A 155 -11.93 -1.01 15.70
N HIS A 156 -12.22 -1.29 16.97
CA HIS A 156 -13.21 -2.28 17.40
C HIS A 156 -14.51 -1.63 17.90
N ASP A 157 -14.59 -0.30 17.90
CA ASP A 157 -15.69 0.50 18.45
C ASP A 157 -16.30 1.44 17.42
N GLY A 158 -16.26 1.05 16.14
CA GLY A 158 -16.88 1.79 15.04
C GLY A 158 -16.18 3.10 14.69
N GLY A 159 -14.87 3.20 14.97
CA GLY A 159 -14.02 4.34 14.63
C GLY A 159 -13.89 5.38 15.75
N ALA A 160 -14.42 5.11 16.95
CA ALA A 160 -14.30 6.02 18.10
C ALA A 160 -12.86 6.03 18.66
N THR A 161 -12.20 4.87 18.68
CA THR A 161 -10.78 4.73 19.02
C THR A 161 -10.04 3.95 17.94
N TRP A 162 -8.81 4.39 17.65
CA TRP A 162 -7.94 3.78 16.66
C TRP A 162 -6.64 3.32 17.32
N ARG A 163 -6.30 2.05 17.13
CA ARG A 163 -5.04 1.47 17.56
C ARG A 163 -4.12 1.29 16.36
N ILE A 164 -2.92 1.82 16.45
CA ILE A 164 -1.86 1.58 15.46
C ILE A 164 -1.40 0.13 15.58
N GLU A 165 -1.57 -0.63 14.51
CA GLU A 165 -1.08 -2.00 14.43
C GLU A 165 0.22 -2.08 13.62
N VAL A 166 0.31 -1.30 12.55
CA VAL A 166 1.41 -1.38 11.58
C VAL A 166 1.89 0.01 11.17
N GLU A 167 3.19 0.17 11.03
CA GLU A 167 3.85 1.35 10.49
C GLU A 167 4.92 0.95 9.49
N PHE A 168 4.95 1.65 8.37
CA PHE A 168 5.99 1.57 7.36
C PHE A 168 6.58 2.96 7.13
N LEU A 169 7.90 3.05 7.18
CA LEU A 169 8.65 4.25 6.83
C LEU A 169 9.39 4.00 5.53
N ALA A 170 8.83 4.49 4.43
CA ALA A 170 9.34 4.23 3.10
C ALA A 170 10.35 5.29 2.65
N ARG A 171 11.34 4.85 1.89
CA ARG A 171 12.34 5.68 1.21
C ARG A 171 12.45 5.24 -0.24
N ARG A 172 12.46 6.20 -1.16
CA ARG A 172 12.60 5.93 -2.59
C ARG A 172 13.98 5.32 -2.84
N LEU A 173 14.05 4.29 -3.68
CA LEU A 173 15.32 3.80 -4.17
C LEU A 173 15.84 4.83 -5.20
N GLY A 174 17.03 5.36 -4.97
CA GLY A 174 17.67 6.25 -5.93
C GLY A 174 17.89 5.52 -7.26
N GLU A 175 17.76 6.24 -8.36
CA GLU A 175 18.23 5.76 -9.65
C GLU A 175 19.76 5.64 -9.56
N SER A 176 20.26 4.41 -9.66
CA SER A 176 21.70 4.11 -9.78
C SER A 176 22.15 4.22 -11.22
#